data_AF-A0A653Y9A8-F1
#
_entry.id   AF-A0A653Y9A8-F1
#
_cell.length_a   1.000
_cell.length_b   1.000
_cell.length_c   1.000
_cell.angle_alpha   90.00
_cell.angle_beta   90.00
_cell.angle_gamma   90.00
#
_symmetry.space_group_name_H-M   'P 1'
#
loop_
_entity.id
_entity.type
_entity.pdbx_description
1 polymer ?
#
loop_
_entity_poly.entity_id
_entity_poly.type
_entity_poly.pdbx_seq_one_letter_code
_entity_poly.pdbx_strand_id
1 'polypeptide(L)'
;MSDPAAARAWSWVAHLREGGRTPWTGWSAPAGASAGPAATGPRVLPGAQQLELLRRVNGAGDLPVAARDRVLLASALDRGRTDLPLPGGPRARFGPLPVDPAEVPADELLRVAVLLLADALPGAPVTRPEVAPPTRTSRLRRAAGRGYRVVGDPWLAARVREELRRRGRPPGGRRPRVLVLGGPVPDLLARTWAHRVLHEGAPAWPDWIAGQAGGALPRGADVAGQAEAWASRAGAGRVVVVTDPAALRRLVGLRRRDLARVLGPDAAGGLGGDAVELARRVRVALAVVAPPHEHAALLRERLLPALAALAGRPGTAALVAGPLPRVPAEQARWAARRAVRQRRRVLRAGYAVAGDVDDLLPGRPGVVPDPPGREVPDLEQVLEVAVSLLAQGLVPGRAADHGGEQV
;
A
#
# COMPACT_ATOMS: atom_id res chain seq x y z
N MET A 1 23.84 -44.71 1.66
CA MET A 1 24.47 -43.76 0.72
C MET A 1 23.61 -42.50 0.70
N SER A 2 24.17 -41.36 1.08
CA SER A 2 23.45 -40.08 1.10
C SER A 2 23.00 -39.70 -0.31
N ASP A 3 21.74 -39.34 -0.50
CA ASP A 3 21.24 -38.85 -1.78
C ASP A 3 21.94 -37.51 -2.11
N PRO A 4 22.77 -37.44 -3.16
CA PRO A 4 23.54 -36.24 -3.49
C PRO A 4 22.64 -35.04 -3.83
N ALA A 5 21.44 -35.28 -4.35
CA ALA A 5 20.49 -34.22 -4.66
C ALA A 5 19.89 -33.63 -3.36
N ALA A 6 19.57 -34.49 -2.39
CA ALA A 6 19.13 -34.07 -1.07
C ALA A 6 20.23 -33.32 -0.30
N ALA A 7 21.50 -33.76 -0.42
CA ALA A 7 22.64 -33.07 0.19
C ALA A 7 22.88 -31.67 -0.42
N ARG A 8 22.66 -31.52 -1.73
CA ARG A 8 22.68 -30.21 -2.39
C ARG A 8 21.56 -29.30 -1.90
N ALA A 9 20.35 -29.83 -1.77
CA ALA A 9 19.20 -29.08 -1.28
C ALA A 9 19.44 -28.55 0.14
N TRP A 10 19.79 -29.43 1.09
CA TRP A 10 20.03 -29.03 2.48
C TRP A 10 21.24 -28.11 2.66
N SER A 11 22.32 -28.30 1.88
CA SER A 11 23.46 -27.37 1.91
C SER A 11 23.09 -25.98 1.37
N TRP A 12 22.18 -25.89 0.41
CA TRP A 12 21.68 -24.59 -0.06
C TRP A 12 20.80 -23.90 0.99
N VAL A 13 19.95 -24.65 1.70
CA VAL A 13 19.19 -24.11 2.85
C VAL A 13 20.13 -23.51 3.88
N ALA A 14 21.21 -24.21 4.25
CA ALA A 14 22.21 -23.72 5.19
C ALA A 14 22.89 -22.43 4.69
N HIS A 15 23.31 -22.42 3.42
CA HIS A 15 23.88 -21.23 2.77
C HIS A 15 22.96 -20.02 2.84
N LEU A 16 21.69 -20.18 2.49
CA LEU A 16 20.72 -19.08 2.55
C LEU A 16 20.46 -18.63 3.99
N ARG A 17 20.44 -19.55 4.96
CA ARG A 17 20.32 -19.23 6.39
C ARG A 17 21.49 -18.40 6.92
N GLU A 18 22.69 -18.63 6.38
CA GLU A 18 23.88 -17.85 6.70
C GLU A 18 23.90 -16.46 6.04
N GLY A 19 22.98 -16.19 5.12
CA GLY A 19 22.89 -14.92 4.38
C GLY A 19 23.32 -15.02 2.92
N GLY A 20 23.54 -16.24 2.43
CA GLY A 20 23.87 -16.54 1.05
C GLY A 20 22.85 -16.01 0.05
N ARG A 21 23.34 -15.66 -1.14
CA ARG A 21 22.55 -15.04 -2.22
C ARG A 21 22.62 -15.81 -3.55
N THR A 22 23.41 -16.89 -3.57
CA THR A 22 23.70 -17.69 -4.77
C THR A 22 22.42 -18.35 -5.28
N PRO A 23 22.03 -18.15 -6.56
CA PRO A 23 20.92 -18.86 -7.18
C PRO A 23 21.12 -20.37 -7.16
N TRP A 24 20.01 -21.12 -7.18
CA TRP A 24 20.03 -22.58 -7.16
C TRP A 24 20.85 -23.19 -8.30
N THR A 25 20.68 -22.69 -9.52
CA THR A 25 21.42 -23.14 -10.72
C THR A 25 22.93 -23.05 -10.57
N GLY A 26 23.42 -22.02 -9.88
CA GLY A 26 24.85 -21.81 -9.60
C GLY A 26 25.33 -22.48 -8.31
N TRP A 27 24.44 -23.09 -7.51
CA TRP A 27 24.81 -23.69 -6.24
C TRP A 27 25.34 -25.12 -6.40
N SER A 28 26.50 -25.39 -5.80
CA SER A 28 27.08 -26.73 -5.68
C SER A 28 27.30 -27.07 -4.22
N ALA A 29 26.95 -28.31 -3.83
CA ALA A 29 27.12 -28.76 -2.45
C ALA A 29 28.62 -28.83 -2.08
N PRO A 30 29.02 -28.34 -0.90
CA PRO A 30 30.35 -28.61 -0.37
C PRO A 30 30.60 -30.11 -0.25
N ALA A 31 31.86 -30.55 -0.40
CA ALA A 31 32.23 -31.93 -0.16
C ALA A 31 31.88 -32.34 1.28
N GLY A 32 31.20 -33.47 1.45
CA GLY A 32 30.74 -33.95 2.76
C GLY A 32 29.44 -33.34 3.27
N ALA A 33 28.70 -32.57 2.46
CA ALA A 33 27.38 -32.08 2.83
C ALA A 33 26.42 -33.22 3.25
N SER A 34 25.67 -32.99 4.32
CA SER A 34 24.67 -33.93 4.82
C SER A 34 23.40 -33.91 3.96
N ALA A 35 22.79 -35.07 3.74
CA ALA A 35 21.49 -35.23 3.06
C ALA A 35 20.28 -35.02 3.99
N GLY A 36 20.48 -34.48 5.20
CA GLY A 36 19.44 -34.26 6.18
C GLY A 36 19.49 -32.88 6.82
N PRO A 37 18.45 -32.51 7.59
CA PRO A 37 18.39 -31.22 8.27
C PRO A 37 19.56 -31.04 9.24
N ALA A 38 20.03 -29.80 9.38
CA ALA A 38 20.97 -29.45 10.43
C ALA A 38 20.33 -29.60 11.81
N ALA A 39 21.14 -29.78 12.85
CA ALA A 39 20.68 -29.89 14.24
C ALA A 39 19.85 -28.67 14.70
N THR A 40 20.11 -27.51 14.11
CA THR A 40 19.30 -26.30 14.27
C THR A 40 18.73 -25.89 12.90
N GLY A 41 17.41 -25.67 12.80
CA GLY A 41 16.76 -25.25 11.56
C GLY A 41 15.48 -26.04 11.22
N PRO A 42 14.94 -25.88 10.00
CA PRO A 42 13.73 -26.58 9.57
C PRO A 42 13.97 -28.09 9.48
N ARG A 43 12.99 -28.87 9.96
CA ARG A 43 13.05 -30.35 9.94
C ARG A 43 12.59 -30.96 8.62
N VAL A 44 11.85 -30.19 7.83
CA VAL A 44 11.36 -30.53 6.49
C VAL A 44 11.99 -29.56 5.51
N LEU A 45 12.33 -30.04 4.31
CA LEU A 45 12.94 -29.19 3.29
C LEU A 45 11.96 -28.07 2.91
N PRO A 46 12.33 -26.79 3.06
CA PRO A 46 11.47 -25.68 2.66
C PRO A 46 11.19 -25.70 1.16
N GLY A 47 10.03 -25.18 0.76
CA GLY A 47 9.67 -25.06 -0.64
C GLY A 47 10.55 -24.07 -1.42
N ALA A 48 10.51 -24.18 -2.74
CA ALA A 48 11.22 -23.29 -3.66
C ALA A 48 10.84 -21.81 -3.46
N GLN A 49 9.59 -21.55 -3.04
CA GLN A 49 9.07 -20.20 -2.76
C GLN A 49 9.79 -19.55 -1.57
N GLN A 50 9.91 -20.27 -0.46
CA GLN A 50 10.58 -19.80 0.76
C GLN A 50 12.06 -19.52 0.50
N LEU A 51 12.70 -20.43 -0.24
CA LEU A 51 14.14 -20.36 -0.54
C LEU A 51 14.46 -19.19 -1.48
N GLU A 52 13.69 -19.01 -2.55
CA GLU A 52 13.86 -17.86 -3.45
C GLU A 52 13.54 -16.54 -2.74
N LEU A 53 12.47 -16.49 -1.94
CA LEU A 53 12.14 -15.29 -1.16
C LEU A 53 13.29 -14.93 -0.21
N LEU A 54 13.83 -15.91 0.55
CA LEU A 54 14.96 -15.67 1.44
C LEU A 54 16.20 -15.20 0.68
N ARG A 55 16.49 -15.78 -0.49
CA ARG A 55 17.61 -15.36 -1.35
C ARG A 55 17.47 -13.89 -1.77
N ARG A 56 16.27 -13.46 -2.20
CA ARG A 56 15.99 -12.06 -2.56
C ARG A 56 16.09 -11.12 -1.35
N VAL A 57 15.57 -11.54 -0.20
CA VAL A 57 15.66 -10.76 1.04
C VAL A 57 17.11 -10.60 1.52
N ASN A 58 17.91 -11.66 1.50
CA ASN A 58 19.35 -11.60 1.78
C ASN A 58 20.08 -10.65 0.82
N GLY A 59 19.62 -10.53 -0.43
CA GLY A 59 20.14 -9.57 -1.41
C GLY A 59 19.78 -8.12 -1.12
N ALA A 60 18.60 -7.89 -0.53
CA ALA A 60 18.10 -6.55 -0.19
C ALA A 60 18.62 -6.02 1.15
N GLY A 61 19.04 -6.91 2.07
CA GLY A 61 19.63 -6.52 3.34
C GLY A 61 20.00 -7.69 4.24
N ASP A 62 20.69 -7.39 5.34
CA ASP A 62 21.12 -8.40 6.30
C ASP A 62 20.06 -8.62 7.37
N LEU A 63 19.54 -9.85 7.42
CA LEU A 63 18.62 -10.31 8.45
C LEU A 63 19.32 -11.06 9.59
N PRO A 64 18.86 -10.92 10.84
CA PRO A 64 19.23 -11.84 11.91
C PRO A 64 18.81 -13.28 11.56
N VAL A 65 19.57 -14.27 12.04
CA VAL A 65 19.30 -15.71 11.80
C VAL A 65 17.86 -16.10 12.14
N ALA A 66 17.32 -15.60 13.27
CA ALA A 66 15.94 -15.89 13.68
C ALA A 66 14.89 -15.40 12.67
N ALA A 67 15.13 -14.29 11.97
CA ALA A 67 14.23 -13.80 10.92
C ALA A 67 14.33 -14.66 9.66
N ARG A 68 15.54 -15.09 9.29
CA ARG A 68 15.75 -16.03 8.17
C ARG A 68 15.08 -17.37 8.43
N ASP A 69 15.20 -17.90 9.64
CA ASP A 69 14.55 -19.15 10.06
C ASP A 69 13.02 -19.07 9.94
N ARG A 70 12.42 -17.92 10.24
CA ARG A 70 10.99 -17.73 9.99
C ARG A 70 10.61 -17.73 8.53
N VAL A 71 11.42 -17.14 7.65
CA VAL A 71 11.15 -17.21 6.20
C VAL A 71 11.16 -18.67 5.74
N LEU A 72 12.12 -19.46 6.20
CA LEU A 72 12.23 -20.89 5.88
C LEU A 72 11.05 -21.73 6.43
N LEU A 73 10.49 -21.33 7.56
CA LEU A 73 9.37 -22.02 8.21
C LEU A 73 7.99 -21.50 7.77
N ALA A 74 7.93 -20.40 7.01
CA ALA A 74 6.67 -19.84 6.56
C ALA A 74 6.01 -20.74 5.53
N SER A 75 4.73 -21.05 5.71
CA SER A 75 3.92 -21.74 4.71
C SER A 75 3.08 -20.74 3.93
N ALA A 76 2.89 -20.94 2.63
CA ALA A 76 2.09 -20.04 1.82
C ALA A 76 0.63 -19.95 2.33
N LEU A 77 0.02 -18.77 2.15
CA LEU A 77 -1.42 -18.57 2.35
C LEU A 77 -2.21 -19.34 1.27
N ASP A 78 -2.85 -20.43 1.68
CA ASP A 78 -4.12 -20.99 1.15
C ASP A 78 -4.28 -22.45 1.64
N ARG A 79 -5.45 -22.80 2.17
CA ARG A 79 -5.70 -24.19 2.61
C ARG A 79 -5.63 -25.14 1.41
N GLY A 80 -4.77 -26.15 1.49
CA GLY A 80 -4.67 -27.23 0.53
C GLY A 80 -3.69 -27.01 -0.63
N ARG A 81 -3.03 -25.85 -0.73
CA ARG A 81 -1.89 -25.67 -1.64
C ARG A 81 -0.60 -26.08 -0.93
N THR A 82 0.11 -27.04 -1.52
CA THR A 82 1.40 -27.51 -1.03
C THR A 82 2.52 -26.59 -1.49
N ASP A 83 3.56 -26.45 -0.66
CA ASP A 83 4.80 -25.79 -1.05
C ASP A 83 5.36 -26.38 -2.35
N LEU A 84 5.92 -25.53 -3.22
CA LEU A 84 6.52 -25.97 -4.47
C LEU A 84 7.81 -26.74 -4.18
N PRO A 85 7.95 -28.00 -4.62
CA PRO A 85 9.12 -28.79 -4.29
C PRO A 85 10.38 -28.26 -5.00
N LEU A 86 11.51 -28.38 -4.31
CA LEU A 86 12.83 -28.08 -4.87
C LEU A 86 13.37 -29.28 -5.67
N PRO A 87 14.09 -29.09 -6.78
CA PRO A 87 14.82 -30.15 -7.44
C PRO A 87 15.78 -30.84 -6.45
N GLY A 88 15.70 -32.17 -6.34
CA GLY A 88 16.47 -32.94 -5.36
C GLY A 88 15.83 -33.06 -3.97
N GLY A 89 14.65 -32.47 -3.77
CA GLY A 89 13.80 -32.75 -2.61
C GLY A 89 13.05 -34.08 -2.73
N PRO A 90 12.40 -34.54 -1.65
CA PRO A 90 11.58 -35.75 -1.66
C PRO A 90 10.47 -35.65 -2.72
N ARG A 91 10.40 -36.64 -3.62
CA ARG A 91 9.36 -36.70 -4.66
C ARG A 91 8.06 -37.22 -4.07
N ALA A 92 7.05 -36.37 -4.03
CA ALA A 92 5.68 -36.80 -3.75
C ALA A 92 5.08 -37.48 -5.00
N ARG A 93 4.25 -38.51 -4.78
CA ARG A 93 3.50 -39.18 -5.87
C ARG A 93 2.40 -38.29 -6.45
N PHE A 94 1.94 -37.30 -5.68
CA PHE A 94 0.92 -36.32 -6.04
C PHE A 94 1.39 -34.93 -5.64
N GLY A 95 1.04 -33.91 -6.43
CA GLY A 95 1.42 -32.53 -6.20
C GLY A 95 2.16 -31.89 -7.39
N PRO A 96 2.55 -30.62 -7.25
CA PRO A 96 3.27 -29.90 -8.29
C PRO A 96 4.66 -30.52 -8.54
N LEU A 97 5.16 -30.39 -9.78
CA LEU A 97 6.49 -30.83 -10.13
C LEU A 97 7.55 -29.94 -9.45
N PRO A 98 8.76 -30.46 -9.19
CA PRO A 98 9.87 -29.65 -8.71
C PRO A 98 10.17 -28.50 -9.66
N VAL A 99 10.37 -27.30 -9.11
CA VAL A 99 10.58 -26.07 -9.87
C VAL A 99 11.89 -25.41 -9.48
N ASP A 100 12.61 -24.83 -10.44
CA ASP A 100 13.75 -24.00 -10.10
C ASP A 100 13.26 -22.78 -9.27
N PRO A 101 13.83 -22.53 -8.09
CA PRO A 101 13.48 -21.37 -7.27
C PRO A 101 13.52 -20.04 -8.03
N ALA A 102 14.45 -19.86 -8.98
CA ALA A 102 14.55 -18.63 -9.76
C ALA A 102 13.39 -18.45 -10.77
N GLU A 103 12.69 -19.53 -11.11
CA GLU A 103 11.54 -19.53 -12.03
C GLU A 103 10.20 -19.41 -11.28
N VAL A 104 10.22 -19.37 -9.95
CA VAL A 104 9.00 -19.20 -9.14
C VAL A 104 8.39 -17.82 -9.44
N PRO A 105 7.12 -17.76 -9.88
CA PRO A 105 6.47 -16.48 -10.19
C PRO A 105 6.36 -15.55 -8.97
N ALA A 106 6.43 -14.24 -9.18
CA ALA A 106 6.26 -13.25 -8.10
C ALA A 106 4.97 -13.43 -7.28
N ASP A 107 3.86 -13.87 -7.88
CA ASP A 107 2.62 -14.10 -7.13
C ASP A 107 2.79 -15.18 -6.04
N GLU A 108 3.55 -16.23 -6.34
CA GLU A 108 3.82 -17.32 -5.41
C GLU A 108 4.76 -16.87 -4.28
N LEU A 109 5.78 -16.06 -4.60
CA LEU A 109 6.66 -15.45 -3.59
C LEU A 109 5.90 -14.44 -2.71
N LEU A 110 5.00 -13.66 -3.31
CA LEU A 110 4.17 -12.70 -2.59
C LEU A 110 3.25 -13.37 -1.57
N ARG A 111 2.74 -14.58 -1.81
CA ARG A 111 1.91 -15.29 -0.82
C ARG A 111 2.66 -15.53 0.48
N VAL A 112 3.92 -15.96 0.40
CA VAL A 112 4.78 -16.17 1.56
C VAL A 112 5.16 -14.82 2.20
N ALA A 113 5.60 -13.85 1.39
CA ALA A 113 6.02 -12.54 1.88
C ALA A 113 4.89 -11.78 2.59
N VAL A 114 3.69 -11.82 2.04
CA VAL A 114 2.50 -11.16 2.59
C VAL A 114 2.07 -11.78 3.91
N LEU A 115 2.14 -13.12 4.05
CA LEU A 115 1.87 -13.78 5.33
C LEU A 115 2.88 -13.34 6.40
N LEU A 116 4.17 -13.35 6.07
CA LEU A 116 5.24 -12.93 6.97
C LEU A 116 5.06 -11.47 7.43
N LEU A 117 4.71 -10.58 6.50
CA LEU A 117 4.38 -9.19 6.83
C LEU A 117 3.16 -9.11 7.74
N ALA A 118 2.08 -9.84 7.43
CA ALA A 118 0.85 -9.81 8.22
C ALA A 118 1.06 -10.34 9.65
N ASP A 119 1.77 -11.46 9.82
CA ASP A 119 2.13 -12.07 11.11
C ASP A 119 3.00 -11.15 11.97
N ALA A 120 3.83 -10.34 11.32
CA ALA A 120 4.70 -9.40 11.98
C ALA A 120 4.03 -8.12 12.50
N LEU A 121 2.97 -7.63 11.81
CA LEU A 121 2.36 -6.32 12.11
C LEU A 121 1.90 -6.15 13.57
N PRO A 122 1.29 -7.16 14.23
CA PRO A 122 0.90 -7.05 15.64
C PRO A 122 2.08 -6.75 16.59
N GLY A 123 3.26 -7.31 16.28
CA GLY A 123 4.48 -7.17 17.09
C GLY A 123 5.39 -6.00 16.69
N ALA A 124 5.09 -5.29 15.60
CA ALA A 124 5.85 -4.10 15.18
C ALA A 124 5.79 -2.99 16.25
N PRO A 125 6.60 -1.91 16.19
CA PRO A 125 6.43 -0.71 17.02
C PRO A 125 5.25 0.16 16.54
N VAL A 126 4.55 0.85 17.46
CA VAL A 126 3.38 1.69 17.08
C VAL A 126 3.95 3.04 16.72
N THR A 127 3.73 3.51 15.50
CA THR A 127 4.00 4.91 15.18
C THR A 127 2.66 5.65 15.11
N ARG A 128 2.27 6.25 16.24
CA ARG A 128 1.16 7.21 16.23
C ARG A 128 1.70 8.53 15.68
N PRO A 129 1.09 9.12 14.64
CA PRO A 129 1.42 10.48 14.27
C PRO A 129 1.19 11.37 15.51
N GLU A 130 2.21 12.12 15.90
CA GLU A 130 2.15 13.00 17.06
C GLU A 130 1.11 14.10 16.78
N VAL A 131 -0.09 13.92 17.31
CA VAL A 131 -1.12 14.96 17.26
C VAL A 131 -0.76 15.98 18.32
N ALA A 132 -0.05 17.03 17.90
CA ALA A 132 0.35 18.11 18.80
C ALA A 132 -0.89 18.60 19.60
N PRO A 133 -0.81 18.66 20.95
CA PRO A 133 -1.95 19.06 21.76
C PRO A 133 -2.39 20.48 21.37
N PRO A 134 -3.71 20.76 21.34
CA PRO A 134 -4.20 22.05 20.91
C PRO A 134 -3.70 23.14 21.87
N THR A 135 -2.87 24.05 21.36
CA THR A 135 -2.38 25.23 22.10
C THR A 135 -3.56 26.09 22.58
N ARG A 136 -3.42 26.79 23.72
CA ARG A 136 -4.46 27.66 24.31
C ARG A 136 -5.03 28.68 23.30
N THR A 137 -4.21 29.17 22.37
CA THR A 137 -4.60 30.10 21.29
C THR A 137 -5.54 29.47 20.23
N SER A 138 -5.51 28.15 20.05
CA SER A 138 -6.41 27.42 19.13
C SER A 138 -7.86 27.31 19.66
N ARG A 139 -8.07 27.38 20.98
CA ARG A 139 -9.40 27.29 21.60
C ARG A 139 -10.22 28.56 21.34
N LEU A 140 -9.58 29.72 21.48
CA LEU A 140 -10.19 31.03 21.20
C LEU A 140 -10.43 31.23 19.69
N ARG A 141 -9.51 30.78 18.82
CA ARG A 141 -9.71 30.80 17.36
C ARG A 141 -10.77 29.82 16.85
N ARG A 142 -11.07 28.73 17.56
CA ARG A 142 -12.18 27.82 17.24
C ARG A 142 -13.55 28.51 17.37
N ALA A 143 -13.68 29.43 18.34
CA ALA A 143 -14.91 30.20 18.53
C ALA A 143 -15.08 31.34 17.50
N ALA A 144 -13.97 31.92 17.03
CA ALA A 144 -13.98 33.11 16.16
C ALA A 144 -13.72 32.85 14.65
N GLY A 145 -13.31 31.62 14.27
CA GLY A 145 -12.86 31.31 12.91
C GLY A 145 -13.99 30.97 11.94
N ARG A 146 -13.97 31.57 10.74
CA ARG A 146 -14.77 31.12 9.59
C ARG A 146 -14.49 29.64 9.34
N GLY A 147 -15.49 28.81 9.57
CA GLY A 147 -15.39 27.37 9.44
C GLY A 147 -15.03 26.92 8.02
N TYR A 148 -14.30 25.81 7.88
CA TYR A 148 -14.06 25.17 6.58
C TYR A 148 -14.30 23.67 6.63
N ARG A 149 -14.66 23.10 5.49
CA ARG A 149 -14.68 21.66 5.22
C ARG A 149 -13.96 21.41 3.90
N VAL A 150 -13.12 20.38 3.86
CA VAL A 150 -12.46 19.92 2.64
C VAL A 150 -12.87 18.48 2.38
N VAL A 151 -13.48 18.25 1.24
CA VAL A 151 -14.02 16.97 0.76
C VAL A 151 -13.62 16.79 -0.71
N GLY A 152 -14.11 15.77 -1.42
CA GLY A 152 -13.63 15.48 -2.79
C GLY A 152 -12.58 14.36 -2.78
N ASP A 153 -11.50 14.59 -3.53
CA ASP A 153 -10.31 13.75 -3.55
C ASP A 153 -9.88 13.33 -2.12
N PRO A 154 -9.94 12.03 -1.79
CA PRO A 154 -9.69 11.58 -0.43
C PRO A 154 -8.25 11.87 0.04
N TRP A 155 -7.28 11.82 -0.86
CA TRP A 155 -5.86 11.98 -0.54
C TRP A 155 -5.52 13.45 -0.36
N LEU A 156 -5.84 14.27 -1.36
CA LEU A 156 -5.56 15.68 -1.30
C LEU A 156 -6.35 16.34 -0.16
N ALA A 157 -7.61 15.94 0.06
CA ALA A 157 -8.41 16.48 1.15
C ALA A 157 -7.84 16.09 2.52
N ALA A 158 -7.33 14.87 2.69
CA ALA A 158 -6.66 14.47 3.93
C ALA A 158 -5.41 15.31 4.20
N ARG A 159 -4.56 15.53 3.18
CA ARG A 159 -3.34 16.33 3.28
C ARG A 159 -3.62 17.79 3.60
N VAL A 160 -4.61 18.40 2.93
CA VAL A 160 -5.03 19.78 3.22
C VAL A 160 -5.54 19.91 4.65
N ARG A 161 -6.38 18.96 5.11
CA ARG A 161 -6.88 18.97 6.49
C ARG A 161 -5.72 18.83 7.50
N GLU A 162 -4.76 17.98 7.22
CA GLU A 162 -3.62 17.76 8.12
C GLU A 162 -2.71 18.99 8.22
N GLU A 163 -2.37 19.58 7.08
CA GLU A 163 -1.61 20.82 7.04
C GLU A 163 -2.31 21.96 7.79
N LEU A 164 -3.63 22.12 7.60
CA LEU A 164 -4.40 23.15 8.30
C LEU A 164 -4.51 22.86 9.80
N ARG A 165 -4.65 21.61 10.22
CA ARG A 165 -4.60 21.21 11.65
C ARG A 165 -3.25 21.54 12.27
N ARG A 166 -2.13 21.20 11.61
CA ARG A 166 -0.77 21.53 12.07
C ARG A 166 -0.58 23.04 12.26
N ARG A 167 -1.33 23.86 11.53
CA ARG A 167 -1.36 25.33 11.67
C ARG A 167 -2.37 25.85 12.70
N GLY A 168 -2.96 24.97 13.52
CA GLY A 168 -3.96 25.34 14.53
C GLY A 168 -5.31 25.74 13.96
N ARG A 169 -5.63 25.32 12.73
CA ARG A 169 -6.90 25.58 12.03
C ARG A 169 -7.65 24.26 11.79
N PRO A 170 -8.27 23.66 12.83
CA PRO A 170 -9.06 22.45 12.65
C PRO A 170 -10.30 22.70 11.76
N PRO A 171 -10.74 21.70 10.97
CA PRO A 171 -11.97 21.82 10.17
C PRO A 171 -13.21 21.90 11.08
N GLY A 172 -14.27 22.57 10.64
CA GLY A 172 -15.52 22.71 11.42
C GLY A 172 -16.20 24.06 11.30
N GLY A 173 -17.09 24.38 12.26
CA GLY A 173 -17.88 25.61 12.31
C GLY A 173 -19.36 25.41 11.92
N ARG A 174 -20.24 26.30 12.39
CA ARG A 174 -21.71 26.23 12.17
C ARG A 174 -22.12 26.39 10.69
N ARG A 175 -21.37 27.16 9.90
CA ARG A 175 -21.62 27.40 8.47
C ARG A 175 -20.30 27.43 7.70
N PRO A 176 -19.66 26.27 7.49
CA PRO A 176 -18.33 26.23 6.91
C PRO A 176 -18.38 26.55 5.42
N ARG A 177 -17.31 27.19 4.91
CA ARG A 177 -17.01 27.16 3.47
C ARG A 177 -16.59 25.74 3.10
N VAL A 178 -17.22 25.14 2.10
CA VAL A 178 -16.95 23.77 1.67
C VAL A 178 -16.10 23.81 0.41
N LEU A 179 -14.95 23.15 0.45
CA LEU A 179 -14.06 22.99 -0.70
C LEU A 179 -14.18 21.53 -1.16
N VAL A 180 -14.69 21.34 -2.36
CA VAL A 180 -14.81 20.02 -2.99
C VAL A 180 -13.65 19.89 -3.97
N LEU A 181 -12.62 19.16 -3.58
CA LEU A 181 -11.42 18.96 -4.38
C LEU A 181 -11.73 17.99 -5.52
N GLY A 182 -11.59 18.46 -6.75
CA GLY A 182 -11.80 17.70 -7.97
C GLY A 182 -10.50 17.46 -8.72
N GLY A 183 -10.65 16.69 -9.79
CA GLY A 183 -9.60 16.33 -10.73
C GLY A 183 -10.18 15.35 -11.76
N PRO A 184 -9.34 14.82 -12.65
CA PRO A 184 -9.79 13.86 -13.64
C PRO A 184 -10.43 12.65 -12.96
N VAL A 185 -11.63 12.25 -13.43
CA VAL A 185 -12.37 11.13 -12.82
C VAL A 185 -11.56 9.83 -12.75
N PRO A 186 -10.77 9.42 -13.78
CA PRO A 186 -9.92 8.23 -13.66
C PRO A 186 -8.96 8.28 -12.48
N ASP A 187 -8.32 9.42 -12.23
CA ASP A 187 -7.35 9.59 -11.16
C ASP A 187 -8.04 9.58 -9.78
N LEU A 188 -9.20 10.23 -9.69
CA LEU A 188 -10.01 10.21 -8.46
C LEU A 188 -10.51 8.80 -8.14
N LEU A 189 -10.83 7.97 -9.15
CA LEU A 189 -11.18 6.57 -8.96
C LEU A 189 -10.02 5.78 -8.38
N ALA A 190 -8.81 5.93 -8.93
CA ALA A 190 -7.61 5.26 -8.43
C ALA A 190 -7.26 5.68 -7.00
N ARG A 191 -7.30 6.99 -6.68
CA ARG A 191 -7.10 7.51 -5.32
C ARG A 191 -8.19 7.05 -4.35
N THR A 192 -9.43 6.91 -4.82
CA THR A 192 -10.54 6.39 -4.02
C THR A 192 -10.35 4.91 -3.71
N TRP A 193 -9.98 4.09 -4.69
CA TRP A 193 -9.64 2.68 -4.47
C TRP A 193 -8.51 2.55 -3.46
N ALA A 194 -7.42 3.30 -3.63
CA ALA A 194 -6.28 3.26 -2.73
C ALA A 194 -6.65 3.71 -1.30
N HIS A 195 -7.44 4.77 -1.15
CA HIS A 195 -7.97 5.16 0.16
C HIS A 195 -8.80 4.03 0.80
N ARG A 196 -9.68 3.38 0.02
CA ARG A 196 -10.50 2.27 0.51
C ARG A 196 -9.66 1.08 0.95
N VAL A 197 -8.67 0.65 0.16
CA VAL A 197 -7.74 -0.43 0.54
C VAL A 197 -7.19 -0.21 1.95
N LEU A 198 -6.71 1.01 2.21
CA LEU A 198 -6.06 1.37 3.46
C LEU A 198 -7.00 1.49 4.67
N HIS A 199 -8.29 1.76 4.45
CA HIS A 199 -9.23 2.06 5.55
C HIS A 199 -10.37 1.04 5.65
N GLU A 200 -11.03 0.73 4.56
CA GLU A 200 -12.28 -0.05 4.51
C GLU A 200 -12.10 -1.46 3.93
N GLY A 201 -11.07 -1.65 3.09
CA GLY A 201 -10.89 -2.83 2.25
C GLY A 201 -11.47 -2.59 0.85
N ALA A 202 -10.84 -3.22 -0.14
CA ALA A 202 -11.30 -3.24 -1.52
C ALA A 202 -10.80 -4.50 -2.24
N PRO A 203 -11.54 -5.00 -3.26
CA PRO A 203 -11.02 -5.97 -4.23
C PRO A 203 -9.78 -5.46 -4.97
N ALA A 204 -9.18 -6.34 -5.77
CA ALA A 204 -8.16 -5.94 -6.73
C ALA A 204 -8.70 -4.84 -7.66
N TRP A 205 -7.80 -3.99 -8.17
CA TRP A 205 -8.21 -2.83 -8.96
C TRP A 205 -9.14 -3.16 -10.16
N PRO A 206 -8.84 -4.17 -11.01
CA PRO A 206 -9.73 -4.56 -12.11
C PRO A 206 -11.14 -4.95 -11.65
N ASP A 207 -11.25 -5.72 -10.57
CA ASP A 207 -12.55 -6.16 -10.05
C ASP A 207 -13.31 -4.99 -9.42
N TRP A 208 -12.61 -4.12 -8.71
CA TRP A 208 -13.22 -2.95 -8.08
C TRP A 208 -13.78 -1.98 -9.12
N ILE A 209 -13.02 -1.70 -10.19
CA ILE A 209 -13.44 -0.78 -11.26
C ILE A 209 -14.54 -1.40 -12.13
N ALA A 210 -14.45 -2.70 -12.43
CA ALA A 210 -15.53 -3.43 -13.10
C ALA A 210 -16.83 -3.38 -12.29
N GLY A 211 -16.75 -3.54 -10.96
CA GLY A 211 -17.89 -3.38 -10.06
C GLY A 211 -18.45 -1.96 -9.97
N GLN A 212 -17.69 -0.93 -10.36
CA GLN A 212 -18.24 0.44 -10.50
C GLN A 212 -18.93 0.65 -11.85
N ALA A 213 -18.56 -0.13 -12.88
CA ALA A 213 -19.13 0.01 -14.21
C ALA A 213 -20.65 -0.26 -14.16
N GLY A 214 -21.43 0.67 -14.71
CA GLY A 214 -22.90 0.66 -14.60
C GLY A 214 -23.48 1.42 -13.40
N GLY A 215 -22.73 1.57 -12.31
CA GLY A 215 -23.18 2.24 -11.08
C GLY A 215 -22.89 3.75 -11.00
N ALA A 216 -23.31 4.36 -9.89
CA ALA A 216 -22.92 5.73 -9.51
C ALA A 216 -21.42 5.81 -9.19
N LEU A 217 -20.83 7.00 -9.30
CA LEU A 217 -19.44 7.18 -8.88
C LEU A 217 -19.32 6.99 -7.37
N PRO A 218 -18.24 6.35 -6.87
CA PRO A 218 -17.97 6.31 -5.45
C PRO A 218 -17.75 7.74 -4.93
N ARG A 219 -18.10 8.00 -3.66
CA ARG A 219 -18.11 9.35 -3.08
C ARG A 219 -16.84 10.14 -3.36
N GLY A 220 -15.66 9.54 -3.17
CA GLY A 220 -14.35 10.20 -3.41
C GLY A 220 -14.09 10.65 -4.86
N ALA A 221 -14.80 10.09 -5.84
CA ALA A 221 -14.74 10.47 -7.25
C ALA A 221 -15.96 11.29 -7.73
N ASP A 222 -17.07 11.29 -6.97
CA ASP A 222 -18.29 12.05 -7.28
C ASP A 222 -18.23 13.50 -6.73
N VAL A 223 -17.40 14.33 -7.37
CA VAL A 223 -17.28 15.77 -7.10
C VAL A 223 -18.65 16.47 -7.17
N ALA A 224 -19.46 16.17 -8.20
CA ALA A 224 -20.76 16.81 -8.36
C ALA A 224 -21.73 16.40 -7.26
N GLY A 225 -21.84 15.10 -6.95
CA GLY A 225 -22.69 14.61 -5.87
C GLY A 225 -22.26 15.11 -4.50
N GLN A 226 -20.95 15.24 -4.24
CA GLN A 226 -20.45 15.85 -3.01
C GLN A 226 -20.80 17.34 -2.92
N ALA A 227 -20.64 18.10 -4.02
CA ALA A 227 -21.01 19.51 -4.07
C ALA A 227 -22.51 19.70 -3.81
N GLU A 228 -23.36 18.89 -4.44
CA GLU A 228 -24.81 18.89 -4.26
C GLU A 228 -25.22 18.57 -2.82
N ALA A 229 -24.66 17.50 -2.25
CA ALA A 229 -24.94 17.09 -0.89
C ALA A 229 -24.49 18.12 0.16
N TRP A 230 -23.47 18.95 -0.14
CA TRP A 230 -23.08 20.05 0.74
C TRP A 230 -23.84 21.33 0.46
N ALA A 231 -24.25 21.58 -0.78
CA ALA A 231 -25.09 22.72 -1.13
C ALA A 231 -26.45 22.64 -0.42
N SER A 232 -27.04 21.44 -0.30
CA SER A 232 -28.29 21.23 0.45
C SER A 232 -28.15 21.49 1.96
N ARG A 233 -26.94 21.29 2.53
CA ARG A 233 -26.68 21.46 3.97
C ARG A 233 -26.16 22.84 4.36
N ALA A 234 -25.33 23.45 3.51
CA ALA A 234 -24.60 24.68 3.81
C ALA A 234 -24.95 25.87 2.89
N GLY A 235 -25.75 25.62 1.85
CA GLY A 235 -26.08 26.58 0.78
C GLY A 235 -25.06 26.56 -0.36
N ALA A 236 -25.54 26.66 -1.60
CA ALA A 236 -24.71 26.61 -2.81
C ALA A 236 -23.60 27.67 -2.82
N GLY A 237 -23.87 28.90 -2.35
CA GLY A 237 -22.89 29.98 -2.28
C GLY A 237 -21.72 29.75 -1.31
N ARG A 238 -21.76 28.68 -0.50
CA ARG A 238 -20.66 28.27 0.40
C ARG A 238 -19.81 27.14 -0.18
N VAL A 239 -20.26 26.51 -1.27
CA VAL A 239 -19.56 25.41 -1.93
C VAL A 239 -18.67 25.96 -3.03
N VAL A 240 -17.39 25.55 -3.02
CA VAL A 240 -16.43 25.86 -4.06
C VAL A 240 -15.86 24.54 -4.57
N VAL A 241 -15.99 24.29 -5.88
CA VAL A 241 -15.32 23.18 -6.55
C VAL A 241 -13.90 23.63 -6.87
N VAL A 242 -12.89 22.89 -6.41
CA VAL A 242 -11.48 23.24 -6.57
C VAL A 242 -10.84 22.21 -7.48
N THR A 243 -10.55 22.60 -8.72
CA THR A 243 -9.86 21.76 -9.70
C THR A 243 -8.40 22.14 -9.88
N ASP A 244 -8.04 23.40 -9.58
CA ASP A 244 -6.66 23.85 -9.45
C ASP A 244 -6.25 23.85 -7.96
N PRO A 245 -5.37 22.91 -7.52
CA PRO A 245 -4.89 22.88 -6.15
C PRO A 245 -4.12 24.15 -5.74
N ALA A 246 -3.55 24.92 -6.67
CA ALA A 246 -2.85 26.15 -6.34
C ALA A 246 -3.79 27.23 -5.76
N ALA A 247 -5.09 27.17 -6.10
CA ALA A 247 -6.10 28.05 -5.56
C ALA A 247 -6.29 27.91 -4.04
N LEU A 248 -5.89 26.78 -3.44
CA LEU A 248 -5.95 26.55 -2.00
C LEU A 248 -5.18 27.61 -1.20
N ARG A 249 -4.14 28.21 -1.78
CA ARG A 249 -3.41 29.33 -1.14
C ARG A 249 -4.35 30.48 -0.77
N ARG A 250 -5.23 30.86 -1.70
CA ARG A 250 -6.19 31.97 -1.50
C ARG A 250 -7.41 31.50 -0.71
N LEU A 251 -7.89 30.29 -0.95
CA LEU A 251 -9.13 29.78 -0.36
C LEU A 251 -9.03 29.47 1.14
N VAL A 252 -7.90 28.91 1.59
CA VAL A 252 -7.66 28.50 3.00
C VAL A 252 -6.42 29.13 3.63
N GLY A 253 -5.69 29.98 2.90
CA GLY A 253 -4.53 30.70 3.42
C GLY A 253 -3.26 29.86 3.53
N LEU A 254 -3.11 28.83 2.70
CA LEU A 254 -1.86 28.07 2.61
C LEU A 254 -0.75 28.93 2.01
N ARG A 255 0.44 28.93 2.64
CA ARG A 255 1.62 29.60 2.07
C ARG A 255 2.19 28.72 0.95
N ARG A 256 3.05 29.29 0.08
CA ARG A 256 3.69 28.54 -1.02
C ARG A 256 4.41 27.27 -0.52
N ARG A 257 5.16 27.38 0.57
CA ARG A 257 5.85 26.24 1.23
C ARG A 257 4.91 25.19 1.83
N ASP A 258 3.71 25.60 2.23
CA ASP A 258 2.71 24.67 2.80
C ASP A 258 2.03 23.92 1.67
N LEU A 259 1.68 24.64 0.60
CA LEU A 259 1.16 24.03 -0.61
C LEU A 259 2.18 23.05 -1.21
N ALA A 260 3.46 23.40 -1.26
CA ALA A 260 4.53 22.50 -1.72
C ALA A 260 4.61 21.21 -0.86
N ARG A 261 4.29 21.28 0.45
CA ARG A 261 4.22 20.08 1.30
C ARG A 261 2.92 19.27 1.12
N VAL A 262 1.86 19.92 0.65
CA VAL A 262 0.58 19.25 0.35
C VAL A 262 0.62 18.58 -1.03
N LEU A 263 1.27 19.22 -2.01
CA LEU A 263 1.31 18.78 -3.42
C LEU A 263 2.63 18.12 -3.84
N GLY A 264 3.70 18.29 -3.06
CA GLY A 264 5.04 17.90 -3.48
C GLY A 264 5.25 16.38 -3.52
N PRO A 265 6.25 15.92 -4.28
CA PRO A 265 6.61 14.51 -4.38
C PRO A 265 7.10 13.95 -3.03
N ASP A 266 7.86 14.75 -2.27
CA ASP A 266 8.32 14.43 -0.91
C ASP A 266 7.22 14.50 0.16
N ALA A 267 5.97 14.74 -0.22
CA ALA A 267 4.84 14.57 0.67
C ALA A 267 4.60 13.09 1.05
N ALA A 268 5.57 12.19 0.84
CA ALA A 268 5.86 10.95 1.58
C ALA A 268 4.66 10.08 1.98
N GLY A 269 3.59 10.08 1.19
CA GLY A 269 2.46 9.20 1.45
C GLY A 269 1.25 9.50 0.60
N GLY A 270 1.48 9.85 -0.66
CA GLY A 270 0.74 9.13 -1.68
C GLY A 270 1.50 7.83 -1.92
N LEU A 271 0.92 6.70 -1.54
CA LEU A 271 1.48 5.41 -1.91
C LEU A 271 1.31 5.19 -3.42
N GLY A 272 2.26 4.53 -4.06
CA GLY A 272 2.08 4.09 -5.43
C GLY A 272 1.17 2.88 -5.54
N GLY A 273 0.74 2.58 -6.77
CA GLY A 273 -0.16 1.46 -7.04
C GLY A 273 0.35 0.12 -6.47
N ASP A 274 1.66 -0.11 -6.59
CA ASP A 274 2.30 -1.35 -6.14
C ASP A 274 2.33 -1.44 -4.60
N ALA A 275 2.65 -0.35 -3.90
CA ALA A 275 2.61 -0.30 -2.44
C ALA A 275 1.17 -0.41 -1.88
N VAL A 276 0.19 0.15 -2.60
CA VAL A 276 -1.24 0.00 -2.25
C VAL A 276 -1.69 -1.45 -2.45
N GLU A 277 -1.27 -2.10 -3.54
CA GLU A 277 -1.57 -3.51 -3.79
C GLU A 277 -0.95 -4.42 -2.74
N LEU A 278 0.29 -4.13 -2.30
CA LEU A 278 0.88 -4.83 -1.17
C LEU A 278 0.01 -4.69 0.09
N ALA A 279 -0.41 -3.46 0.43
CA ALA A 279 -1.27 -3.22 1.59
C ALA A 279 -2.62 -3.96 1.48
N ARG A 280 -3.19 -4.06 0.27
CA ARG A 280 -4.40 -4.85 0.01
C ARG A 280 -4.18 -6.32 0.31
N ARG A 281 -3.10 -6.91 -0.21
CA ARG A 281 -2.75 -8.32 0.01
C ARG A 281 -2.48 -8.60 1.48
N VAL A 282 -1.73 -7.73 2.16
CA VAL A 282 -1.48 -7.82 3.61
C VAL A 282 -2.79 -7.77 4.40
N ARG A 283 -3.74 -6.91 4.02
CA ARG A 283 -5.07 -6.90 4.66
C ARG A 283 -5.80 -8.23 4.54
N VAL A 284 -5.74 -8.86 3.37
CA VAL A 284 -6.35 -10.19 3.18
C VAL A 284 -5.69 -11.23 4.08
N ALA A 285 -4.36 -11.22 4.17
CA ALA A 285 -3.61 -12.10 5.06
C ALA A 285 -3.87 -11.85 6.56
N LEU A 286 -4.12 -10.60 6.95
CA LEU A 286 -4.52 -10.27 8.32
C LEU A 286 -5.81 -10.99 8.76
N ALA A 287 -6.67 -11.42 7.83
CA ALA A 287 -7.85 -12.23 8.17
C ALA A 287 -7.49 -13.61 8.75
N VAL A 288 -6.25 -14.07 8.56
CA VAL A 288 -5.74 -15.33 9.11
C VAL A 288 -5.10 -15.15 10.49
N VAL A 289 -4.46 -14.01 10.72
CA VAL A 289 -3.56 -13.80 11.89
C VAL A 289 -4.05 -12.75 12.89
N ALA A 290 -5.09 -11.97 12.57
CA ALA A 290 -5.58 -10.89 13.43
C ALA A 290 -7.12 -10.74 13.38
N PRO A 291 -7.76 -10.27 14.47
CA PRO A 291 -9.19 -9.96 14.48
C PRO A 291 -9.59 -8.88 13.46
N PRO A 292 -10.76 -8.99 12.80
CA PRO A 292 -11.17 -8.03 11.76
C PRO A 292 -11.20 -6.55 12.16
N HIS A 293 -11.53 -6.25 13.42
CA HIS A 293 -11.60 -4.87 13.91
C HIS A 293 -10.23 -4.20 14.06
N GLU A 294 -9.14 -4.97 14.09
CA GLU A 294 -7.78 -4.47 14.22
C GLU A 294 -7.13 -4.16 12.86
N HIS A 295 -7.62 -4.75 11.76
CA HIS A 295 -6.95 -4.72 10.45
C HIS A 295 -6.63 -3.30 9.99
N ALA A 296 -7.62 -2.40 10.05
CA ALA A 296 -7.43 -1.01 9.64
C ALA A 296 -6.43 -0.27 10.55
N ALA A 297 -6.37 -0.62 11.84
CA ALA A 297 -5.39 -0.04 12.76
C ALA A 297 -3.98 -0.56 12.50
N LEU A 298 -3.81 -1.87 12.25
CA LEU A 298 -2.52 -2.47 11.90
C LEU A 298 -1.93 -1.88 10.62
N LEU A 299 -2.75 -1.73 9.57
CA LEU A 299 -2.29 -1.09 8.33
C LEU A 299 -1.88 0.37 8.58
N ARG A 300 -2.73 1.14 9.28
CA ARG A 300 -2.53 2.59 9.46
C ARG A 300 -1.41 2.96 10.43
N GLU A 301 -1.27 2.20 11.52
CA GLU A 301 -0.35 2.54 12.62
C GLU A 301 0.99 1.82 12.50
N ARG A 302 1.09 0.80 11.64
CA ARG A 302 2.28 -0.05 11.50
C ARG A 302 2.79 -0.14 10.06
N LEU A 303 1.96 -0.62 9.13
CA LEU A 303 2.39 -0.82 7.73
C LEU A 303 2.66 0.52 7.02
N LEU A 304 1.75 1.49 7.15
CA LEU A 304 1.90 2.80 6.51
C LEU A 304 3.14 3.55 7.01
N PRO A 305 3.43 3.63 8.33
CA PRO A 305 4.70 4.18 8.81
C PRO A 305 5.94 3.44 8.29
N ALA A 306 5.89 2.12 8.18
CA ALA A 306 7.01 1.35 7.63
C ALA A 306 7.24 1.64 6.14
N LEU A 307 6.18 1.75 5.34
CA LEU A 307 6.27 2.17 3.93
C LEU A 307 6.81 3.61 3.81
N ALA A 308 6.40 4.51 4.69
CA ALA A 308 6.92 5.88 4.72
C ALA A 308 8.40 5.93 5.11
N ALA A 309 8.83 5.12 6.09
CA ALA A 309 10.23 4.99 6.47
C ALA A 309 11.07 4.40 5.32
N LEU A 310 10.55 3.39 4.62
CA LEU A 310 11.16 2.83 3.41
C LEU A 310 11.29 3.91 2.32
N ALA A 311 10.26 4.70 2.07
CA ALA A 311 10.30 5.78 1.07
C ALA A 311 11.32 6.87 1.39
N GLY A 312 11.62 7.10 2.67
CA GLY A 312 12.60 8.08 3.12
C GLY A 312 14.07 7.65 2.94
N ARG A 313 14.33 6.40 2.54
CA ARG A 313 15.70 5.92 2.32
C ARG A 313 16.20 6.25 0.91
N PRO A 314 17.52 6.46 0.74
CA PRO A 314 18.10 6.69 -0.58
C PRO A 314 17.79 5.54 -1.55
N GLY A 315 17.30 5.86 -2.75
CA GLY A 315 17.05 4.88 -3.82
C GLY A 315 15.72 4.12 -3.74
N THR A 316 14.95 4.22 -2.65
CA THR A 316 13.70 3.44 -2.45
C THR A 316 12.42 4.27 -2.50
N ALA A 317 12.53 5.59 -2.65
CA ALA A 317 11.36 6.47 -2.80
C ALA A 317 10.49 6.07 -4.01
N ALA A 318 11.11 5.80 -5.15
CA ALA A 318 10.41 5.42 -6.38
C ALA A 318 9.65 4.09 -6.25
N LEU A 319 10.19 3.15 -5.47
CA LEU A 319 9.57 1.86 -5.18
C LEU A 319 8.23 2.01 -4.44
N VAL A 320 8.14 3.00 -3.54
CA VAL A 320 6.93 3.23 -2.73
C VAL A 320 5.98 4.26 -3.35
N ALA A 321 6.50 5.23 -4.12
CA ALA A 321 5.74 6.39 -4.62
C ALA A 321 5.36 6.32 -6.11
N GLY A 322 5.39 5.13 -6.72
CA GLY A 322 5.05 4.91 -8.13
C GLY A 322 3.64 5.37 -8.54
N PRO A 323 3.27 5.32 -9.83
CA PRO A 323 1.95 5.73 -10.27
C PRO A 323 0.84 4.81 -9.72
N LEU A 324 -0.35 5.36 -9.52
CA LEU A 324 -1.56 4.57 -9.25
C LEU A 324 -2.05 3.89 -10.54
N PRO A 325 -2.81 2.77 -10.43
CA PRO A 325 -3.28 2.05 -11.61
C PRO A 325 -4.28 2.89 -12.41
N ARG A 326 -4.25 2.75 -13.74
CA ARG A 326 -5.18 3.41 -14.65
C ARG A 326 -6.46 2.61 -14.81
N VAL A 327 -7.55 3.31 -15.15
CA VAL A 327 -8.81 2.66 -15.54
C VAL A 327 -8.55 1.78 -16.77
N PRO A 328 -8.87 0.46 -16.71
CA PRO A 328 -8.62 -0.43 -17.84
C PRO A 328 -9.38 0.02 -19.09
N ALA A 329 -8.84 -0.32 -20.26
CA ALA A 329 -9.36 0.11 -21.56
C ALA A 329 -10.88 -0.18 -21.73
N GLU A 330 -11.35 -1.30 -21.20
CA GLU A 330 -12.76 -1.70 -21.24
C GLU A 330 -13.68 -0.70 -20.52
N GLN A 331 -13.27 -0.18 -19.36
CA GLN A 331 -14.05 0.78 -18.56
C GLN A 331 -13.72 2.25 -18.87
N ALA A 332 -12.70 2.53 -19.69
CA ALA A 332 -12.25 3.89 -20.02
C ALA A 332 -13.38 4.76 -20.62
N ARG A 333 -14.18 4.19 -21.54
CA ARG A 333 -15.34 4.89 -22.14
C ARG A 333 -16.40 5.23 -21.09
N TRP A 334 -16.64 4.35 -20.12
CA TRP A 334 -17.58 4.62 -19.03
C TRP A 334 -17.08 5.75 -18.13
N ALA A 335 -15.80 5.74 -17.76
CA ALA A 335 -15.19 6.77 -16.93
C ALA A 335 -15.24 8.14 -17.62
N ALA A 336 -14.92 8.21 -18.92
CA ALA A 336 -15.04 9.44 -19.71
C ALA A 336 -16.48 9.98 -19.73
N ARG A 337 -17.49 9.12 -19.95
CA ARG A 337 -18.91 9.54 -19.88
C ARG A 337 -19.30 10.05 -18.49
N ARG A 338 -18.77 9.46 -17.42
CA ARG A 338 -19.00 9.91 -16.04
C ARG A 338 -18.36 11.28 -15.80
N ALA A 339 -17.15 11.51 -16.30
CA ALA A 339 -16.48 12.82 -16.23
C ALA A 339 -17.29 13.93 -16.92
N VAL A 340 -17.76 13.69 -18.15
CA VAL A 340 -18.60 14.65 -18.89
C VAL A 340 -19.90 14.95 -18.13
N ARG A 341 -20.55 13.94 -17.56
CA ARG A 341 -21.76 14.14 -16.74
C ARG A 341 -21.48 14.98 -15.48
N GLN A 342 -20.38 14.70 -14.79
CA GLN A 342 -19.96 15.44 -13.60
C GLN A 342 -19.70 16.92 -13.93
N ARG A 343 -18.92 17.19 -14.99
CA ARG A 343 -18.69 18.54 -15.52
C ARG A 343 -20.00 19.28 -15.79
N ARG A 344 -20.92 18.65 -16.52
CA ARG A 344 -22.24 19.24 -16.83
C ARG A 344 -23.06 19.56 -15.58
N ARG A 345 -23.03 18.69 -14.57
CA ARG A 345 -23.72 18.92 -13.28
C ARG A 345 -23.14 20.11 -12.54
N VAL A 346 -21.81 20.22 -12.45
CA VAL A 346 -21.14 21.36 -11.78
C VAL A 346 -21.49 22.68 -12.48
N LEU A 347 -21.43 22.71 -13.82
CA LEU A 347 -21.78 23.90 -14.61
C LEU A 347 -23.23 24.33 -14.42
N ARG A 348 -24.18 23.40 -14.52
CA ARG A 348 -25.61 23.70 -14.38
C ARG A 348 -25.98 24.20 -12.99
N ALA A 349 -25.32 23.70 -11.95
CA ALA A 349 -25.59 24.10 -10.58
C ALA A 349 -25.01 25.47 -10.19
N GLY A 350 -24.17 26.07 -11.04
CA GLY A 350 -23.62 27.41 -10.82
C GLY A 350 -22.71 27.53 -9.60
N TYR A 351 -22.06 26.45 -9.17
CA TYR A 351 -21.10 26.50 -8.06
C TYR A 351 -19.90 27.38 -8.43
N ALA A 352 -19.31 28.04 -7.43
CA ALA A 352 -18.02 28.71 -7.63
C ALA A 352 -16.95 27.66 -7.96
N VAL A 353 -16.19 27.88 -9.04
CA VAL A 353 -15.09 27.00 -9.46
C VAL A 353 -13.76 27.75 -9.26
N ALA A 354 -12.80 27.07 -8.65
CA ALA A 354 -11.43 27.54 -8.50
C ALA A 354 -10.50 26.65 -9.35
N GLY A 355 -10.23 27.11 -10.56
CA GLY A 355 -9.59 26.35 -11.64
C GLY A 355 -10.47 26.30 -12.87
N ASP A 356 -10.25 25.32 -13.76
CA ASP A 356 -11.12 25.05 -14.89
C ASP A 356 -12.02 23.84 -14.58
N VAL A 357 -13.31 23.90 -14.94
CA VAL A 357 -14.21 22.75 -14.78
C VAL A 357 -13.85 21.60 -15.75
N ASP A 358 -13.12 21.91 -16.83
CA ASP A 358 -12.65 20.95 -17.82
C ASP A 358 -11.54 20.05 -17.27
N ASP A 359 -10.88 20.46 -16.18
CA ASP A 359 -9.92 19.63 -15.43
C ASP A 359 -10.57 18.39 -14.78
N LEU A 360 -11.90 18.27 -14.82
CA LEU A 360 -12.62 17.05 -14.42
C LEU A 360 -12.61 15.97 -15.52
N LEU A 361 -12.29 16.35 -16.76
CA LEU A 361 -12.25 15.45 -17.91
C LEU A 361 -10.92 14.67 -17.96
N PRO A 362 -10.92 13.45 -18.51
CA PRO A 362 -9.68 12.71 -18.74
C PRO A 362 -8.85 13.39 -19.84
N GLY A 363 -7.53 13.52 -19.63
CA GLY A 363 -6.59 13.99 -20.65
C GLY A 363 -6.92 15.38 -21.15
N ARG A 364 -6.37 16.42 -20.50
CA ARG A 364 -6.54 17.80 -20.95
C ARG A 364 -5.94 17.96 -22.36
N PRO A 365 -6.65 18.60 -23.32
CA PRO A 365 -6.05 18.96 -24.60
C PRO A 365 -4.82 19.84 -24.37
N GLY A 366 -3.65 19.44 -24.86
CA GLY A 366 -2.41 20.21 -24.76
C GLY A 366 -1.54 19.94 -23.52
N VAL A 367 -1.95 19.05 -22.60
CA VAL A 367 -1.06 18.53 -21.55
C VAL A 367 -0.55 17.17 -22.01
N VAL A 368 0.77 17.03 -22.12
CA VAL A 368 1.42 15.74 -22.39
C VAL A 368 0.94 14.76 -21.31
N PRO A 369 0.33 13.62 -21.67
CA PRO A 369 -0.06 12.62 -20.69
C PRO A 369 1.18 12.26 -19.85
N ASP A 370 1.03 12.16 -18.53
CA ASP A 370 2.02 11.47 -17.72
C ASP A 370 2.33 10.10 -18.38
N PRO A 371 3.56 9.59 -18.26
CA PRO A 371 3.92 8.30 -18.83
C PRO A 371 2.87 7.26 -18.45
N PRO A 372 2.50 6.37 -19.39
CA PRO A 372 1.32 5.54 -19.25
C PRO A 372 1.39 4.68 -17.98
N GLY A 373 0.62 5.06 -16.95
CA GLY A 373 0.49 4.24 -15.74
C GLY A 373 0.01 2.82 -16.07
N ARG A 374 0.39 1.80 -15.30
CA ARG A 374 -0.06 0.44 -15.61
C ARG A 374 -1.56 0.29 -15.33
N GLU A 375 -2.27 -0.55 -16.08
CA GLU A 375 -3.68 -0.85 -15.78
C GLU A 375 -3.80 -1.68 -14.50
N VAL A 376 -2.79 -2.48 -14.21
CA VAL A 376 -2.67 -3.27 -12.99
C VAL A 376 -1.35 -3.00 -12.30
N PRO A 377 -1.30 -3.06 -10.95
CA PRO A 377 -0.04 -3.12 -10.22
C PRO A 377 0.86 -4.26 -10.73
N ASP A 378 2.17 -4.02 -10.76
CA ASP A 378 3.15 -5.01 -11.24
C ASP A 378 3.62 -5.87 -10.09
N LEU A 379 3.38 -7.19 -10.19
CA LEU A 379 3.64 -8.11 -9.08
C LEU A 379 5.13 -8.22 -8.73
N GLU A 380 6.05 -8.05 -9.67
CA GLU A 380 7.49 -8.02 -9.34
C GLU A 380 7.82 -6.76 -8.55
N GLN A 381 7.23 -5.62 -8.89
CA GLN A 381 7.41 -4.36 -8.13
C GLN A 381 6.74 -4.43 -6.75
N VAL A 382 5.55 -5.03 -6.65
CA VAL A 382 4.88 -5.31 -5.37
C VAL A 382 5.76 -6.21 -4.50
N LEU A 383 6.37 -7.24 -5.08
CA LEU A 383 7.30 -8.13 -4.40
C LEU A 383 8.56 -7.41 -3.95
N GLU A 384 9.12 -6.53 -4.76
CA GLU A 384 10.29 -5.72 -4.42
C GLU A 384 10.01 -4.80 -3.21
N VAL A 385 8.82 -4.21 -3.11
CA VAL A 385 8.37 -3.47 -1.92
C VAL A 385 8.33 -4.41 -0.70
N ALA A 386 7.75 -5.60 -0.86
CA ALA A 386 7.62 -6.58 0.22
C ALA A 386 8.97 -7.08 0.73
N VAL A 387 9.87 -7.45 -0.19
CA VAL A 387 11.25 -7.88 0.09
C VAL A 387 12.01 -6.78 0.82
N SER A 388 11.88 -5.53 0.38
CA SER A 388 12.51 -4.38 1.04
C SER A 388 12.00 -4.15 2.46
N LEU A 389 10.69 -4.32 2.71
CA LEU A 389 10.14 -4.24 4.06
C LEU A 389 10.61 -5.39 4.96
N LEU A 390 10.64 -6.62 4.43
CA LEU A 390 11.14 -7.80 5.16
C LEU A 390 12.60 -7.61 5.55
N ALA A 391 13.45 -7.19 4.60
CA ALA A 391 14.88 -6.92 4.82
C ALA A 391 15.14 -5.81 5.86
N GLN A 392 14.18 -4.93 6.11
CA GLN A 392 14.28 -3.87 7.12
C GLN A 392 13.89 -4.31 8.53
N GLY A 393 13.66 -5.60 8.74
CA GLY A 393 13.34 -6.12 10.07
C GLY A 393 11.89 -5.86 10.47
N LEU A 394 11.00 -5.60 9.50
CA LEU A 394 9.56 -5.74 9.74
C LEU A 394 9.18 -7.21 9.96
N VAL A 395 10.12 -8.15 9.95
CA VAL A 395 9.99 -9.46 10.60
C VAL A 395 10.55 -9.34 12.03
N PRO A 396 9.71 -9.20 13.08
CA PRO A 396 10.21 -9.00 14.43
C PRO A 396 10.90 -10.27 14.90
N GLY A 397 12.18 -10.25 15.27
CA GLY A 397 12.76 -11.34 16.06
C GLY A 397 12.01 -11.45 17.38
N ARG A 398 11.17 -12.47 17.57
CA ARG A 398 10.51 -12.73 18.86
C ARG A 398 11.52 -13.49 19.70
N ALA A 399 12.44 -12.74 20.30
CA ALA A 399 13.08 -13.13 21.54
C ALA A 399 12.36 -12.36 22.65
N ALA A 400 11.29 -12.94 23.13
CA ALA A 400 10.80 -12.67 24.47
C ALA A 400 10.45 -14.04 25.04
N ASP A 401 11.49 -14.71 25.54
CA ASP A 401 11.35 -15.62 26.67
C ASP A 401 10.37 -14.98 27.64
N HIS A 402 9.17 -15.56 27.76
CA HIS A 402 8.47 -15.52 29.03
C HIS A 402 9.15 -16.61 29.85
N GLY A 403 10.32 -16.25 30.37
CA GLY A 403 11.02 -17.05 31.35
C GLY A 403 10.09 -17.24 32.54
N GLY A 404 9.80 -18.52 32.80
CA GLY A 404 9.61 -19.08 34.11
C GLY A 404 8.65 -18.37 35.04
N GLU A 405 7.47 -18.98 35.20
CA GLU A 405 7.10 -19.45 36.53
C GLU A 405 8.35 -19.86 37.32
N GLN A 406 8.70 -19.07 38.33
CA GLN A 406 9.35 -19.57 39.53
C GLN A 406 8.82 -18.81 40.75
N VAL A 407 8.06 -19.58 41.54
CA VAL A 407 7.69 -19.47 42.97
C VAL A 407 6.65 -18.43 43.36
#